data_AF-A0A3N5UJB1-F1
#
_entry.id   AF-A0A3N5UJB1-F1
#
_cell.length_a   1.000
_cell.length_b   1.000
_cell.length_c   1.000
_cell.angle_alpha   90.00
_cell.angle_beta   90.00
_cell.angle_gamma   90.00
#
_symmetry.space_group_name_H-M   'P 1'
#
loop_
_entity.id
_entity.type
_entity.pdbx_description
1 polymer ?
#
loop_
_entity_poly.entity_id
_entity_poly.type
_entity_poly.pdbx_seq_one_letter_code
_entity_poly.pdbx_strand_id
1 'polypeptide(L)'
;TKLHSIAGRIYTAPAATHRKSLVEDDLVSKITCESCHTATPHKAGSKLNDHTDKVACQSCHIPTFARVNPTKMSWDWSKAGKLKDGKPYKTVDANGKEDYLSIKGQMKWEKNIKPQYFWFNGSIDDVTTKDTIDPSKVVAVSRPVGSRDDKNSRIFPFKVHYGSQPYDKVNKTLLAPILSGEQGYWKTLDWPSALSRGQQALGLPFSGEYAFVETSYVFPTTHMVAPKENAVKCSECHMRNDGRMANLAGFYMPGRDRNGWINILGWAAVFGSLIGVTIHGLGRVFAARNGRKENK
;
A
#
# COMPACT_ATOMS: atom_id res chain seq x y z
N THR A 1 -29.20 -1.04 -14.35
CA THR A 1 -29.00 -0.44 -13.00
C THR A 1 -28.37 0.94 -13.13
N LYS A 2 -29.21 1.97 -13.21
CA LYS A 2 -28.86 3.39 -13.42
C LYS A 2 -28.94 4.19 -12.09
N LEU A 3 -28.64 3.54 -10.96
CA LEU A 3 -29.00 3.99 -9.60
C LEU A 3 -27.82 4.05 -8.61
N HIS A 4 -26.58 4.17 -9.10
CA HIS A 4 -25.45 4.53 -8.24
C HIS A 4 -24.80 5.83 -8.75
N SER A 5 -25.29 6.95 -8.24
CA SER A 5 -24.78 8.32 -8.46
C SER A 5 -23.62 8.66 -7.52
N ILE A 6 -22.62 7.78 -7.44
CA ILE A 6 -21.34 8.09 -6.77
C ILE A 6 -20.23 7.90 -7.81
N ALA A 7 -19.83 9.00 -8.46
CA ALA A 7 -18.75 9.05 -9.45
C ALA A 7 -17.35 9.03 -8.81
N GLY A 8 -17.15 8.25 -7.75
CA GLY A 8 -15.83 7.95 -7.21
C GLY A 8 -15.19 6.84 -8.04
N ARG A 9 -14.62 7.20 -9.20
CA ARG A 9 -14.05 6.25 -10.16
C ARG A 9 -12.73 5.67 -9.64
N ILE A 10 -12.79 4.56 -8.91
CA ILE A 10 -11.65 3.63 -8.85
C ILE A 10 -11.66 2.78 -10.12
N TYR A 11 -10.47 2.49 -10.63
CA TYR A 11 -10.24 1.75 -11.87
C TYR A 11 -11.18 0.54 -12.00
N THR A 12 -11.98 0.46 -13.08
CA THR A 12 -12.46 -0.86 -13.53
C THR A 12 -11.41 -1.45 -14.44
N ALA A 13 -11.06 -2.71 -14.19
CA ALA A 13 -9.98 -3.45 -14.83
C ALA A 13 -9.85 -3.24 -16.35
N PRO A 14 -8.65 -2.99 -16.92
CA PRO A 14 -7.37 -2.69 -16.25
C PRO A 14 -7.22 -1.19 -15.91
N ALA A 15 -6.19 -0.84 -15.11
CA ALA A 15 -5.91 0.51 -14.61
C ALA A 15 -5.83 1.56 -15.74
N ALA A 16 -5.25 1.20 -16.88
CA ALA A 16 -5.38 1.93 -18.14
C ALA A 16 -4.94 0.99 -19.29
N THR A 17 -5.78 0.77 -20.30
CA THR A 17 -5.34 0.11 -21.55
C THR A 17 -4.59 1.06 -22.47
N HIS A 18 -4.88 2.37 -22.37
CA HIS A 18 -4.32 3.43 -23.19
C HIS A 18 -3.95 4.63 -22.33
N ARG A 19 -2.84 5.29 -22.66
CA ARG A 19 -2.28 6.46 -21.95
C ARG A 19 -2.52 7.77 -22.70
N LYS A 20 -3.67 7.86 -23.37
CA LYS A 20 -4.04 9.03 -24.17
C LYS A 20 -4.68 10.10 -23.30
N SER A 21 -4.30 11.34 -23.52
CA SER A 21 -4.95 12.52 -22.97
C SER A 21 -6.32 12.73 -23.63
N LEU A 22 -7.20 13.50 -23.00
CA LEU A 22 -8.47 13.94 -23.59
C LEU A 22 -8.26 14.81 -24.83
N VAL A 23 -7.08 15.43 -24.95
CA VAL A 23 -6.67 16.15 -26.16
C VAL A 23 -6.40 15.18 -27.32
N GLU A 24 -5.99 13.94 -27.02
CA GLU A 24 -5.68 12.90 -28.00
C GLU A 24 -6.86 11.95 -28.28
N ASP A 25 -7.82 11.85 -27.35
CA ASP A 25 -8.99 10.95 -27.44
C ASP A 25 -10.11 11.39 -26.48
N ASP A 26 -11.23 11.91 -26.99
CA ASP A 26 -12.37 12.41 -26.20
C ASP A 26 -13.37 11.30 -25.79
N LEU A 27 -13.11 10.03 -26.14
CA LEU A 27 -14.00 8.90 -25.83
C LEU A 27 -13.63 8.15 -24.54
N VAL A 28 -12.69 8.67 -23.74
CA VAL A 28 -12.19 7.95 -22.56
C VAL A 28 -13.22 7.96 -21.44
N SER A 29 -13.81 6.79 -21.17
CA SER A 29 -14.81 6.56 -20.10
C SER A 29 -14.31 6.79 -18.66
N LYS A 30 -13.03 7.13 -18.45
CA LYS A 30 -12.39 7.36 -17.14
C LYS A 30 -11.36 8.47 -17.21
N ILE A 31 -11.58 9.54 -16.44
CA ILE A 31 -10.59 10.61 -16.27
C ILE A 31 -9.49 10.09 -15.34
N THR A 32 -8.27 10.01 -15.84
CA THR A 32 -7.04 9.72 -15.08
C THR A 32 -6.17 10.97 -15.00
N CYS A 33 -5.03 10.91 -14.29
CA CYS A 33 -4.07 12.02 -14.31
C CYS A 33 -3.58 12.30 -15.75
N GLU A 34 -3.30 11.25 -16.52
CA GLU A 34 -2.74 11.35 -17.88
C GLU A 34 -3.75 11.94 -18.88
N SER A 35 -5.05 11.81 -18.58
CA SER A 35 -6.14 12.43 -19.34
C SER A 35 -5.99 13.95 -19.49
N CYS A 36 -5.40 14.63 -18.49
CA CYS A 36 -5.20 16.09 -18.53
C CYS A 36 -3.72 16.51 -18.49
N HIS A 37 -2.83 15.63 -18.03
CA HIS A 37 -1.42 15.97 -17.78
C HIS A 37 -0.43 15.24 -18.70
N THR A 38 -0.89 14.43 -19.66
CA THR A 38 -0.07 13.56 -20.51
C THR A 38 0.68 12.46 -19.74
N ALA A 39 1.32 11.54 -20.45
CA ALA A 39 2.16 10.48 -19.86
C ALA A 39 3.52 11.00 -19.32
N THR A 40 3.97 12.16 -19.78
CA THR A 40 5.29 12.74 -19.46
C THR A 40 5.17 14.21 -19.02
N PRO A 41 4.51 14.50 -17.89
CA PRO A 41 4.19 15.87 -17.45
C PRO A 41 5.40 16.69 -16.99
N HIS A 42 6.55 16.05 -16.74
CA HIS A 42 7.74 16.73 -16.24
C HIS A 42 8.58 17.30 -17.39
N LYS A 43 9.45 18.27 -17.07
CA LYS A 43 10.38 18.86 -18.04
C LYS A 43 11.11 17.79 -18.87
N ALA A 44 11.30 18.06 -20.16
CA ALA A 44 12.04 17.18 -21.07
C ALA A 44 13.41 16.81 -20.47
N GLY A 45 13.80 15.53 -20.60
CA GLY A 45 15.02 14.98 -20.00
C GLY A 45 14.91 14.61 -18.51
N SER A 46 13.79 14.87 -17.84
CA SER A 46 13.58 14.47 -16.44
C SER A 46 13.41 12.95 -16.30
N LYS A 47 14.20 12.34 -15.40
CA LYS A 47 14.03 10.94 -15.01
C LYS A 47 12.68 10.61 -14.38
N LEU A 48 11.93 11.61 -13.91
CA LEU A 48 10.58 11.41 -13.39
C LEU A 48 9.61 10.96 -14.48
N ASN A 49 9.84 11.31 -15.75
CA ASN A 49 9.02 10.81 -16.85
C ASN A 49 9.20 9.31 -17.06
N ASP A 50 10.43 8.78 -16.94
CA ASP A 50 10.70 7.33 -17.01
C ASP A 50 10.01 6.54 -15.88
N HIS A 51 9.76 7.18 -14.73
CA HIS A 51 9.08 6.52 -13.61
C HIS A 51 7.60 6.27 -13.88
N THR A 52 6.95 7.06 -14.73
CA THR A 52 5.49 6.96 -14.93
C THR A 52 5.06 5.63 -15.57
N ASP A 53 6.02 4.90 -16.14
CA ASP A 53 5.82 3.55 -16.70
C ASP A 53 5.51 2.51 -15.63
N LYS A 54 6.08 2.66 -14.43
CA LYS A 54 5.98 1.67 -13.34
C LYS A 54 5.48 2.26 -12.03
N VAL A 55 5.43 3.57 -11.87
CA VAL A 55 4.98 4.27 -10.67
C VAL A 55 3.80 5.16 -11.02
N ALA A 56 2.67 4.96 -10.35
CA ALA A 56 1.49 5.78 -10.57
C ALA A 56 1.71 7.22 -10.10
N CYS A 57 1.09 8.20 -10.77
CA CYS A 57 1.17 9.62 -10.39
C CYS A 57 0.82 9.84 -8.90
N GLN A 58 -0.21 9.14 -8.43
CA GLN A 58 -0.67 9.14 -7.06
C GLN A 58 0.43 8.78 -6.05
N SER A 59 1.31 7.83 -6.40
CA SER A 59 2.39 7.36 -5.52
C SER A 59 3.35 8.49 -5.16
N CYS A 60 3.61 9.40 -6.10
CA CYS A 60 4.51 10.54 -5.90
C CYS A 60 3.75 11.79 -5.40
N HIS A 61 2.51 11.98 -5.86
CA HIS A 61 1.78 13.21 -5.63
C HIS A 61 0.82 13.17 -4.44
N ILE A 62 0.64 12.01 -3.78
CA ILE A 62 -0.13 11.88 -2.53
C ILE A 62 0.83 11.38 -1.44
N PRO A 63 1.73 12.25 -0.94
CA PRO A 63 2.77 11.85 0.03
C PRO A 63 2.17 11.36 1.35
N THR A 64 1.05 11.96 1.77
CA THR A 64 0.25 11.60 2.94
C THR A 64 -1.24 11.83 2.69
N PHE A 65 -2.08 11.07 3.39
CA PHE A 65 -3.53 11.27 3.48
C PHE A 65 -3.97 11.58 4.93
N ALA A 66 -5.26 11.89 5.13
CA ALA A 66 -5.81 12.26 6.43
C ALA A 66 -5.07 13.46 7.08
N ARG A 67 -4.78 14.50 6.28
CA ARG A 67 -3.97 15.65 6.71
C ARG A 67 -4.66 16.49 7.78
N VAL A 68 -5.97 16.70 7.62
CA VAL A 68 -6.77 17.53 8.53
C VAL A 68 -7.52 16.66 9.53
N ASN A 69 -8.29 15.68 9.06
CA ASN A 69 -9.12 14.83 9.90
C ASN A 69 -8.49 13.44 10.09
N PRO A 70 -8.40 12.92 11.33
CA PRO A 70 -7.96 11.55 11.58
C PRO A 70 -8.83 10.55 10.83
N THR A 71 -8.20 9.47 10.38
CA THR A 71 -8.90 8.34 9.77
C THR A 71 -8.65 7.08 10.58
N LYS A 72 -9.66 6.21 10.64
CA LYS A 72 -9.56 4.93 11.33
C LYS A 72 -8.57 4.05 10.58
N MET A 73 -7.56 3.56 11.27
CA MET A 73 -6.52 2.67 10.74
C MET A 73 -6.74 1.23 11.17
N SER A 74 -7.40 1.00 12.31
CA SER A 74 -7.86 -0.33 12.69
C SER A 74 -9.20 -0.35 13.40
N TRP A 75 -9.87 -1.51 13.33
CA TRP A 75 -11.11 -1.79 14.05
C TRP A 75 -11.14 -3.25 14.54
N ASP A 76 -11.00 -3.43 15.85
CA ASP A 76 -11.07 -4.72 16.53
C ASP A 76 -12.45 -4.94 17.18
N TRP A 77 -13.31 -5.71 16.50
CA TRP A 77 -14.63 -6.10 17.03
C TRP A 77 -14.55 -7.14 18.15
N SER A 78 -13.43 -7.86 18.29
CA SER A 78 -13.26 -8.86 19.35
C SER A 78 -13.26 -8.23 20.74
N LYS A 79 -13.06 -6.92 20.83
CA LYS A 79 -13.10 -6.16 22.08
C LYS A 79 -14.50 -5.61 22.40
N ALA A 80 -15.47 -5.74 21.50
CA ALA A 80 -16.82 -5.25 21.72
C ALA A 80 -17.53 -6.01 22.84
N GLY A 81 -18.57 -5.41 23.41
CA GLY A 81 -19.42 -6.00 24.45
C GLY A 81 -18.99 -5.71 25.89
N LYS A 82 -17.83 -5.09 26.14
CA LYS A 82 -17.44 -4.76 27.53
C LYS A 82 -18.30 -3.63 28.07
N LEU A 83 -18.73 -3.78 29.31
CA LEU A 83 -19.54 -2.82 30.05
C LEU A 83 -18.72 -2.22 31.19
N LYS A 84 -19.09 -1.01 31.62
CA LYS A 84 -18.59 -0.39 32.84
C LYS A 84 -19.79 -0.15 33.75
N ASP A 85 -19.74 -0.70 34.95
CA ASP A 85 -20.85 -0.63 35.92
C ASP A 85 -22.20 -1.09 35.34
N GLY A 86 -22.16 -2.18 34.55
CA GLY A 86 -23.33 -2.76 33.89
C GLY A 86 -23.87 -1.95 32.70
N LYS A 87 -23.23 -0.84 32.31
CA LYS A 87 -23.70 0.03 31.23
C LYS A 87 -22.71 0.11 30.07
N PRO A 88 -23.18 0.28 28.82
CA PRO A 88 -22.32 0.57 27.68
C PRO A 88 -21.53 1.86 27.93
N TYR A 89 -20.27 1.86 27.50
CA TYR A 89 -19.37 3.01 27.65
C TYR A 89 -18.55 3.23 26.38
N LYS A 90 -17.87 4.38 26.35
CA LYS A 90 -16.94 4.75 25.29
C LYS A 90 -15.72 5.45 25.87
N THR A 91 -14.61 5.38 25.15
CA THR A 91 -13.41 6.18 25.42
C THR A 91 -13.03 6.98 24.18
N VAL A 92 -12.13 7.95 24.36
CA VAL A 92 -11.69 8.87 23.31
C VAL A 92 -10.17 8.93 23.33
N ASP A 93 -9.54 8.91 22.14
CA ASP A 93 -8.10 9.03 21.99
C ASP A 93 -7.60 10.50 22.07
N ALA A 94 -6.28 10.66 21.97
CA ALA A 94 -5.63 11.97 21.91
C ALA A 94 -6.05 12.83 20.70
N ASN A 95 -6.69 12.25 19.68
CA ASN A 95 -7.22 12.98 18.52
C ASN A 95 -8.69 13.39 18.69
N GLY A 96 -9.29 13.17 19.86
CA GLY A 96 -10.70 13.44 20.11
C GLY A 96 -11.64 12.47 19.37
N LYS A 97 -11.16 11.28 18.97
CA LYS A 97 -11.96 10.25 18.29
C LYS A 97 -12.30 9.13 19.25
N GLU A 98 -13.52 8.60 19.13
CA GLU A 98 -13.93 7.42 19.88
C GLU A 98 -13.02 6.24 19.51
N ASP A 99 -12.17 5.82 20.44
CA ASP A 99 -11.23 4.73 20.27
C ASP A 99 -11.75 3.43 20.88
N TYR A 100 -12.79 3.51 21.70
CA TYR A 100 -13.58 2.35 22.11
C TYR A 100 -15.06 2.71 22.21
N LEU A 101 -15.93 1.79 21.78
CA LEU A 101 -17.34 1.77 22.18
C LEU A 101 -17.75 0.34 22.51
N SER A 102 -18.55 0.12 23.55
CA SER A 102 -19.11 -1.22 23.84
C SER A 102 -19.79 -1.86 22.63
N ILE A 103 -20.48 -1.06 21.82
CA ILE A 103 -21.21 -1.54 20.62
C ILE A 103 -20.33 -1.79 19.39
N LYS A 104 -19.05 -1.41 19.41
CA LYS A 104 -18.16 -1.47 18.24
C LYS A 104 -16.80 -2.11 18.54
N GLY A 105 -16.35 -2.17 19.79
CA GLY A 105 -15.01 -2.61 20.13
C GLY A 105 -13.98 -1.48 20.02
N GLN A 106 -12.72 -1.84 19.78
CA GLN A 106 -11.59 -0.92 19.81
C GLN A 106 -11.26 -0.42 18.40
N MET A 107 -10.88 0.85 18.27
CA MET A 107 -10.46 1.47 17.04
C MET A 107 -9.18 2.28 17.27
N LYS A 108 -8.35 2.37 16.24
CA LYS A 108 -7.18 3.25 16.22
C LYS A 108 -7.36 4.31 15.14
N TRP A 109 -7.07 5.56 15.48
CA TRP A 109 -7.15 6.68 14.55
C TRP A 109 -5.80 7.34 14.40
N GLU A 110 -5.48 7.76 13.18
CA GLU A 110 -4.21 8.42 12.90
C GLU A 110 -4.39 9.54 11.85
N LYS A 111 -3.47 10.50 11.83
CA LYS A 111 -3.40 11.64 10.89
C LYS A 111 -2.08 11.65 10.13
N ASN A 112 -2.07 12.31 8.96
CA ASN A 112 -0.86 12.50 8.14
C ASN A 112 -0.17 11.19 7.76
N ILE A 113 -0.95 10.21 7.29
CA ILE A 113 -0.49 8.85 7.08
C ILE A 113 0.17 8.69 5.72
N LYS A 114 1.34 8.05 5.71
CA LYS A 114 2.00 7.61 4.48
C LYS A 114 1.24 6.40 3.93
N PRO A 115 0.83 6.40 2.65
CA PRO A 115 0.24 5.21 2.03
C PRO A 115 1.19 4.01 2.05
N GLN A 116 0.62 2.81 1.98
CA GLN A 116 1.35 1.60 1.62
C GLN A 116 1.31 1.42 0.11
N TYR A 117 2.34 0.82 -0.48
CA TYR A 117 2.51 0.74 -1.93
C TYR A 117 2.47 -0.71 -2.40
N PHE A 118 1.69 -0.97 -3.44
CA PHE A 118 1.52 -2.30 -4.02
C PHE A 118 1.55 -2.23 -5.54
N TRP A 119 1.96 -3.31 -6.20
CA TRP A 119 1.70 -3.48 -7.63
C TRP A 119 0.21 -3.61 -7.86
N PHE A 120 -0.32 -2.83 -8.80
CA PHE A 120 -1.74 -2.73 -9.03
C PHE A 120 -2.06 -2.55 -10.51
N ASN A 121 -2.89 -3.44 -11.05
CA ASN A 121 -3.34 -3.43 -12.44
C ASN A 121 -4.76 -2.90 -12.63
N GLY A 122 -5.33 -2.29 -11.59
CA GLY A 122 -6.69 -1.74 -11.62
C GLY A 122 -7.75 -2.64 -11.00
N SER A 123 -7.41 -3.89 -10.66
CA SER A 123 -8.34 -4.83 -10.02
C SER A 123 -8.05 -5.01 -8.54
N ILE A 124 -9.11 -5.04 -7.73
CA ILE A 124 -9.07 -5.47 -6.34
C ILE A 124 -9.75 -6.84 -6.30
N ASP A 125 -9.11 -7.80 -5.63
CA ASP A 125 -9.70 -9.09 -5.34
C ASP A 125 -10.27 -9.06 -3.92
N ASP A 126 -11.50 -9.54 -3.76
CA ASP A 126 -12.28 -9.43 -2.53
C ASP A 126 -12.71 -10.82 -2.03
N VAL A 127 -12.61 -11.01 -0.71
CA VAL A 127 -13.17 -12.18 -0.02
C VAL A 127 -14.58 -11.83 0.45
N THR A 128 -15.54 -12.68 0.10
CA THR A 128 -16.95 -12.55 0.52
C THR A 128 -17.27 -13.48 1.68
N THR A 129 -18.47 -13.34 2.25
CA THR A 129 -18.98 -14.24 3.29
C THR A 129 -19.29 -15.66 2.80
N LYS A 130 -19.15 -15.93 1.49
CA LYS A 130 -19.28 -17.27 0.90
C LYS A 130 -17.94 -17.97 0.74
N ASP A 131 -16.83 -17.24 0.83
CA ASP A 131 -15.50 -17.76 0.57
C ASP A 131 -14.87 -18.33 1.84
N THR A 132 -14.17 -19.45 1.68
CA THR A 132 -13.39 -20.06 2.75
C THR A 132 -12.11 -19.26 2.99
N ILE A 133 -11.80 -19.02 4.26
CA ILE A 133 -10.62 -18.28 4.72
C ILE A 133 -9.64 -19.20 5.47
N ASP A 134 -8.38 -18.75 5.55
CA ASP A 134 -7.36 -19.33 6.44
C ASP A 134 -7.21 -18.44 7.68
N PRO A 135 -7.83 -18.80 8.82
CA PRO A 135 -7.80 -17.95 10.02
C PRO A 135 -6.46 -17.95 10.76
N SER A 136 -5.45 -18.73 10.30
CA SER A 136 -4.10 -18.69 10.86
C SER A 136 -3.26 -17.50 10.37
N LYS A 137 -3.80 -16.75 9.39
CA LYS A 137 -3.15 -15.59 8.76
C LYS A 137 -4.09 -14.40 8.80
N VAL A 138 -3.53 -13.22 8.51
CA VAL A 138 -4.35 -12.03 8.22
C VAL A 138 -5.11 -12.27 6.93
N VAL A 139 -6.44 -12.29 7.02
CA VAL A 139 -7.32 -12.44 5.85
C VAL A 139 -7.39 -11.11 5.12
N ALA A 140 -6.86 -11.06 3.90
CA ALA A 140 -7.01 -9.90 3.02
C ALA A 140 -8.43 -9.89 2.45
N VAL A 141 -9.35 -9.22 3.14
CA VAL A 141 -10.74 -9.04 2.71
C VAL A 141 -10.80 -8.32 1.38
N SER A 142 -9.87 -7.39 1.16
CA SER A 142 -9.62 -6.84 -0.16
C SER A 142 -8.11 -6.69 -0.38
N ARG A 143 -7.64 -7.08 -1.56
CA ARG A 143 -6.21 -7.00 -1.93
C ARG A 143 -6.02 -6.41 -3.33
N PRO A 144 -5.03 -5.53 -3.52
CA PRO A 144 -4.66 -5.09 -4.87
C PRO A 144 -4.16 -6.27 -5.69
N VAL A 145 -4.63 -6.39 -6.93
CA VAL A 145 -4.13 -7.37 -7.90
C VAL A 145 -3.10 -6.68 -8.78
N GLY A 146 -1.98 -7.35 -9.00
CA GLY A 146 -0.93 -6.86 -9.88
C GLY A 146 0.41 -7.49 -9.54
N SER A 147 1.38 -7.32 -10.43
CA SER A 147 2.75 -7.77 -10.21
C SER A 147 3.71 -6.89 -11.01
N ARG A 148 5.02 -7.03 -10.78
CA ARG A 148 6.05 -6.35 -11.57
C ARG A 148 5.96 -6.71 -13.06
N ASP A 149 5.72 -7.99 -13.33
CA ASP A 149 5.78 -8.59 -14.66
C ASP A 149 4.49 -8.37 -15.46
N ASP A 150 3.40 -7.99 -14.77
CA ASP A 150 2.19 -7.50 -15.41
C ASP A 150 2.47 -6.12 -16.05
N LYS A 151 2.41 -6.07 -17.38
CA LYS A 151 2.61 -4.84 -18.17
C LYS A 151 1.61 -3.73 -17.85
N ASN A 152 0.44 -4.07 -17.30
CA ASN A 152 -0.60 -3.12 -16.93
C ASN A 152 -0.50 -2.68 -15.46
N SER A 153 0.42 -3.27 -14.69
CA SER A 153 0.61 -2.95 -13.29
C SER A 153 1.53 -1.76 -13.09
N ARG A 154 1.15 -0.87 -12.16
CA ARG A 154 2.00 0.18 -11.62
C ARG A 154 2.01 0.11 -10.09
N ILE A 155 3.06 0.62 -9.49
CA ILE A 155 3.15 0.82 -8.05
C ILE A 155 2.17 1.93 -7.67
N PHE A 156 1.16 1.58 -6.86
CA PHE A 156 0.04 2.43 -6.51
C PHE A 156 -0.09 2.58 -4.98
N PRO A 157 -0.49 3.75 -4.46
CA PRO A 157 -0.64 3.97 -3.04
C PRO A 157 -2.04 3.59 -2.52
N PHE A 158 -2.07 2.95 -1.35
CA PHE A 158 -3.27 2.51 -0.67
C PHE A 158 -3.26 2.91 0.80
N LYS A 159 -4.45 3.22 1.32
CA LYS A 159 -4.72 3.09 2.75
C LYS A 159 -5.02 1.63 3.02
N VAL A 160 -4.31 1.03 3.98
CA VAL A 160 -4.66 -0.30 4.50
C VAL A 160 -5.34 -0.11 5.85
N HIS A 161 -6.53 -0.67 5.98
CA HIS A 161 -7.28 -0.73 7.22
C HIS A 161 -7.23 -2.16 7.77
N TYR A 162 -6.77 -2.31 9.01
CA TYR A 162 -6.72 -3.61 9.68
C TYR A 162 -7.94 -3.81 10.57
N GLY A 163 -8.33 -5.04 10.84
CA GLY A 163 -9.42 -5.28 11.77
C GLY A 163 -9.46 -6.68 12.32
N SER A 164 -10.35 -6.90 13.27
CA SER A 164 -10.67 -8.22 13.81
C SER A 164 -12.16 -8.43 13.62
N GLN A 165 -12.54 -9.43 12.82
CA GLN A 165 -13.93 -9.65 12.40
C GLN A 165 -14.39 -11.07 12.76
N PRO A 166 -15.69 -11.28 13.04
CA PRO A 166 -16.19 -12.60 13.38
C PRO A 166 -16.14 -13.54 12.17
N TYR A 167 -15.78 -14.80 12.41
CA TYR A 167 -15.79 -15.87 11.42
C TYR A 167 -16.33 -17.16 12.03
N ASP A 168 -16.88 -18.03 11.19
CA ASP A 168 -17.39 -19.35 11.57
C ASP A 168 -16.24 -20.33 11.74
N LYS A 169 -16.09 -20.96 12.91
CA LYS A 169 -14.98 -21.87 13.19
C LYS A 169 -15.01 -23.15 12.35
N VAL A 170 -16.21 -23.60 11.97
CA VAL A 170 -16.43 -24.87 11.26
C VAL A 170 -16.38 -24.62 9.75
N ASN A 171 -17.20 -23.67 9.27
CA ASN A 171 -17.28 -23.35 7.85
C ASN A 171 -16.08 -22.55 7.35
N LYS A 172 -15.31 -21.93 8.26
CA LYS A 172 -14.16 -21.06 7.97
C LYS A 172 -14.55 -19.96 6.99
N THR A 173 -15.68 -19.31 7.19
CA THR A 173 -16.16 -18.16 6.41
C THR A 173 -16.31 -16.95 7.31
N LEU A 174 -16.13 -15.75 6.77
CA LEU A 174 -16.46 -14.53 7.50
C LEU A 174 -17.97 -14.48 7.77
N LEU A 175 -18.34 -13.97 8.94
CA LEU A 175 -19.73 -13.85 9.35
C LEU A 175 -20.22 -12.41 9.19
N ALA A 176 -21.44 -12.25 8.69
CA ALA A 176 -22.11 -10.95 8.61
C ALA A 176 -23.14 -10.81 9.74
N PRO A 177 -22.83 -10.08 10.82
CA PRO A 177 -23.77 -9.85 11.90
C PRO A 177 -24.86 -8.84 11.50
N ILE A 178 -26.07 -9.00 12.05
CA ILE A 178 -27.02 -7.90 12.09
C ILE A 178 -26.61 -6.91 13.20
N LEU A 179 -26.26 -5.69 12.80
CA LEU A 179 -25.72 -4.69 13.73
C LEU A 179 -26.81 -3.78 14.33
N SER A 180 -27.83 -3.42 13.54
CA SER A 180 -28.87 -2.46 13.91
C SER A 180 -30.24 -3.12 14.10
N GLY A 181 -31.21 -2.35 14.60
CA GLY A 181 -32.56 -2.83 14.92
C GLY A 181 -32.68 -3.39 16.34
N GLU A 182 -33.88 -3.84 16.70
CA GLU A 182 -34.15 -4.30 18.07
C GLU A 182 -33.35 -5.53 18.49
N GLN A 183 -33.05 -6.39 17.51
CA GLN A 183 -32.27 -7.61 17.69
C GLN A 183 -30.81 -7.43 17.22
N GLY A 184 -30.41 -6.21 16.88
CA GLY A 184 -29.07 -5.89 16.39
C GLY A 184 -28.04 -5.83 17.51
N TYR A 185 -26.79 -6.18 17.19
CA TYR A 185 -25.68 -6.17 18.14
C TYR A 185 -25.52 -4.84 18.89
N TRP A 186 -25.78 -3.69 18.24
CA TRP A 186 -25.66 -2.38 18.90
C TRP A 186 -26.65 -2.15 20.05
N LYS A 187 -27.74 -2.92 20.13
CA LYS A 187 -28.72 -2.86 21.23
C LYS A 187 -28.53 -4.01 22.21
N THR A 188 -28.30 -5.22 21.70
CA THR A 188 -28.28 -6.45 22.52
C THR A 188 -26.91 -6.80 23.06
N LEU A 189 -25.83 -6.38 22.39
CA LEU A 189 -24.45 -6.83 22.62
C LEU A 189 -24.27 -8.36 22.60
N ASP A 190 -25.20 -9.07 21.96
CA ASP A 190 -25.23 -10.53 21.83
C ASP A 190 -24.71 -10.96 20.46
N TRP A 191 -23.48 -11.47 20.43
CA TRP A 191 -22.84 -11.96 19.20
C TRP A 191 -23.54 -13.19 18.62
N PRO A 192 -23.75 -14.30 19.35
CA PRO A 192 -24.48 -15.46 18.82
C PRO A 192 -25.81 -15.11 18.13
N SER A 193 -26.64 -14.29 18.77
CA SER A 193 -27.92 -13.86 18.21
C SER A 193 -27.74 -13.00 16.96
N ALA A 194 -26.83 -12.01 17.01
CA ALA A 194 -26.57 -11.12 15.88
C ALA A 194 -25.99 -11.85 14.66
N LEU A 195 -25.08 -12.81 14.88
CA LEU A 195 -24.46 -13.61 13.82
C LEU A 195 -25.47 -14.58 13.19
N SER A 196 -26.22 -15.30 14.02
CA SER A 196 -27.25 -16.24 13.55
C SER A 196 -28.30 -15.54 12.67
N ARG A 197 -28.85 -14.42 13.14
CA ARG A 197 -29.85 -13.64 12.40
C ARG A 197 -29.29 -13.01 11.13
N GLY A 198 -28.07 -12.50 11.19
CA GLY A 198 -27.40 -11.91 10.02
C GLY A 198 -27.15 -12.93 8.91
N GLN A 199 -26.63 -14.11 9.27
CA GLN A 199 -26.44 -15.22 8.33
C GLN A 199 -27.77 -15.73 7.77
N GLN A 200 -28.79 -15.89 8.62
CA GLN A 200 -30.15 -16.28 8.19
C GLN A 200 -30.73 -15.29 7.17
N ALA A 201 -30.59 -13.98 7.40
CA ALA A 201 -31.07 -12.95 6.48
C ALA A 201 -30.37 -12.99 5.11
N LEU A 202 -29.14 -13.47 5.06
CA LEU A 202 -28.36 -13.64 3.83
C LEU A 202 -28.51 -15.04 3.20
N GLY A 203 -29.25 -15.96 3.83
CA GLY A 203 -29.35 -17.35 3.40
C GLY A 203 -28.01 -18.09 3.46
N LEU A 204 -27.15 -17.73 4.41
CA LEU A 204 -25.82 -18.33 4.62
C LEU A 204 -25.82 -19.25 5.84
N PRO A 205 -25.01 -20.32 5.84
CA PRO A 205 -24.91 -21.19 7.00
C PRO A 205 -24.22 -20.48 8.17
N PHE A 206 -24.56 -20.91 9.38
CA PHE A 206 -23.82 -20.62 10.60
C PHE A 206 -23.79 -21.88 11.46
N SER A 207 -22.60 -22.32 11.85
CA SER A 207 -22.42 -23.52 12.68
C SER A 207 -22.86 -23.33 14.13
N GLY A 208 -23.06 -22.08 14.57
CA GLY A 208 -23.22 -21.72 15.98
C GLY A 208 -21.90 -21.44 16.69
N GLU A 209 -20.77 -21.82 16.08
CA GLU A 209 -19.43 -21.56 16.62
C GLU A 209 -18.74 -20.42 15.86
N TYR A 210 -18.29 -19.41 16.60
CA TYR A 210 -17.55 -18.29 16.03
C TYR A 210 -16.28 -17.98 16.82
N ALA A 211 -15.35 -17.34 16.13
CA ALA A 211 -14.19 -16.67 16.72
C ALA A 211 -13.93 -15.38 15.94
N PHE A 212 -12.85 -14.68 16.27
CA PHE A 212 -12.43 -13.50 15.52
C PHE A 212 -11.13 -13.77 14.78
N VAL A 213 -10.99 -13.20 13.59
CA VAL A 213 -9.81 -13.33 12.73
C VAL A 213 -9.29 -11.95 12.36
N GLU A 214 -7.97 -11.82 12.30
CA GLU A 214 -7.34 -10.61 11.77
C GLU A 214 -7.62 -10.46 10.28
N THR A 215 -7.95 -9.24 9.89
CA THR A 215 -8.34 -8.90 8.53
C THR A 215 -7.61 -7.64 8.07
N SER A 216 -7.44 -7.51 6.76
CA SER A 216 -7.01 -6.28 6.12
C SER A 216 -7.91 -5.94 4.95
N TYR A 217 -8.12 -4.65 4.72
CA TYR A 217 -8.89 -4.13 3.60
C TYR A 217 -8.17 -2.89 3.06
N VAL A 218 -8.06 -2.79 1.73
CA VAL A 218 -7.36 -1.70 1.05
C VAL A 218 -8.31 -0.69 0.42
N PHE A 219 -7.94 0.59 0.48
CA PHE A 219 -8.58 1.67 -0.26
C PHE A 219 -7.53 2.39 -1.12
N PRO A 220 -7.69 2.45 -2.46
CA PRO A 220 -6.80 3.24 -3.31
C PRO A 220 -6.80 4.71 -2.87
N THR A 221 -5.63 5.32 -2.69
CA THR A 221 -5.56 6.76 -2.41
C THR A 221 -5.50 7.53 -3.72
N THR A 222 -6.63 8.13 -4.10
CA THR A 222 -6.81 8.81 -5.41
C THR A 222 -7.00 10.33 -5.29
N HIS A 223 -7.14 10.85 -4.07
CA HIS A 223 -7.41 12.25 -3.78
C HIS A 223 -6.31 12.86 -2.90
N MET A 224 -6.42 14.16 -2.62
CA MET A 224 -5.42 14.92 -1.85
C MET A 224 -4.07 15.02 -2.57
N VAL A 225 -4.07 15.16 -3.90
CA VAL A 225 -2.86 15.53 -4.65
C VAL A 225 -2.24 16.77 -3.99
N ALA A 226 -0.99 16.65 -3.56
CA ALA A 226 -0.26 17.72 -2.91
C ALA A 226 0.29 18.71 -3.95
N PRO A 227 0.56 19.96 -3.55
CA PRO A 227 1.37 20.87 -4.36
C PRO A 227 2.69 20.22 -4.79
N LYS A 228 3.19 20.58 -5.98
CA LYS A 228 4.35 19.92 -6.61
C LYS A 228 5.61 19.93 -5.74
N GLU A 229 5.81 20.97 -4.95
CA GLU A 229 6.91 21.14 -4.01
C GLU A 229 6.87 20.15 -2.84
N ASN A 230 5.71 19.56 -2.58
CA ASN A 230 5.47 18.56 -1.54
C ASN A 230 5.35 17.14 -2.12
N ALA A 231 5.62 16.95 -3.41
CA ALA A 231 5.70 15.62 -3.98
C ALA A 231 6.82 14.79 -3.33
N VAL A 232 6.66 13.47 -3.33
CA VAL A 232 7.62 12.53 -2.77
C VAL A 232 8.99 12.72 -3.43
N LYS A 233 10.03 12.83 -2.61
CA LYS A 233 11.42 12.99 -3.06
C LYS A 233 12.04 11.63 -3.39
N CYS A 234 13.03 11.62 -4.27
CA CYS A 234 13.75 10.40 -4.68
C CYS A 234 14.26 9.61 -3.47
N SER A 235 14.85 10.30 -2.49
CA SER A 235 15.41 9.70 -1.27
C SER A 235 14.38 8.99 -0.41
N GLU A 236 13.10 9.32 -0.48
CA GLU A 236 12.06 8.65 0.30
C GLU A 236 11.71 7.26 -0.26
N CYS A 237 11.98 7.02 -1.55
CA CYS A 237 11.76 5.73 -2.20
C CYS A 237 13.07 4.92 -2.28
N HIS A 238 14.16 5.57 -2.67
CA HIS A 238 15.46 4.96 -2.95
C HIS A 238 16.38 4.83 -1.71
N MET A 239 15.85 5.04 -0.50
CA MET A 239 16.61 4.80 0.73
C MET A 239 16.61 3.32 1.12
N ARG A 240 17.67 2.92 1.80
CA ARG A 240 17.93 1.52 2.18
C ARG A 240 16.93 0.99 3.21
N ASN A 241 16.68 1.78 4.25
CA ASN A 241 15.86 1.40 5.37
C ASN A 241 14.65 2.34 5.42
N ASP A 242 13.48 1.79 5.77
CA ASP A 242 12.25 2.55 6.02
C ASP A 242 11.79 3.47 4.87
N GLY A 243 12.20 3.14 3.64
CA GLY A 243 11.72 3.80 2.43
C GLY A 243 10.27 3.43 2.11
N ARG A 244 9.60 4.29 1.33
CA ARG A 244 8.22 4.08 0.86
C ARG A 244 8.04 2.75 0.12
N MET A 245 9.11 2.26 -0.51
CA MET A 245 9.10 1.05 -1.32
C MET A 245 9.64 -0.18 -0.58
N ALA A 246 9.82 -0.12 0.75
CA ALA A 246 10.44 -1.19 1.54
C ALA A 246 9.75 -2.57 1.37
N ASN A 247 8.43 -2.59 1.23
CA ASN A 247 7.65 -3.82 1.12
C ASN A 247 7.57 -4.39 -0.31
N LEU A 248 8.21 -3.74 -1.30
CA LEU A 248 8.22 -4.20 -2.68
C LEU A 248 9.53 -4.92 -3.01
N ALA A 249 9.43 -6.14 -3.50
CA ALA A 249 10.57 -6.98 -3.88
C ALA A 249 10.52 -7.38 -5.36
N GLY A 250 11.52 -8.16 -5.80
CA GLY A 250 11.57 -8.72 -7.16
C GLY A 250 12.17 -7.78 -8.22
N PHE A 251 12.79 -6.67 -7.83
CA PHE A 251 13.53 -5.79 -8.73
C PHE A 251 14.68 -5.10 -8.01
N TYR A 252 15.67 -4.66 -8.77
CA TYR A 252 16.77 -3.83 -8.28
C TYR A 252 16.34 -2.36 -8.25
N MET A 253 16.36 -1.77 -7.06
CA MET A 253 16.11 -0.36 -6.83
C MET A 253 17.43 0.36 -6.54
N PRO A 254 17.87 1.31 -7.39
CA PRO A 254 19.05 2.13 -7.13
C PRO A 254 18.98 2.79 -5.75
N GLY A 255 20.09 2.84 -5.02
CA GLY A 255 20.16 3.42 -3.68
C GLY A 255 19.69 2.50 -2.54
N ARG A 256 18.61 1.74 -2.75
CA ARG A 256 18.08 0.77 -1.78
C ARG A 256 18.82 -0.56 -1.84
N ASP A 257 18.89 -1.15 -3.04
CA ASP A 257 19.40 -2.50 -3.25
C ASP A 257 20.90 -2.49 -3.58
N ARG A 258 21.60 -3.55 -3.16
CA ARG A 258 23.02 -3.75 -3.43
C ARG A 258 23.28 -5.17 -3.91
N ASN A 259 24.20 -5.31 -4.85
CA ASN A 259 24.75 -6.60 -5.21
C ASN A 259 26.18 -6.67 -4.68
N GLY A 260 26.42 -7.53 -3.67
CA GLY A 260 27.71 -7.67 -3.01
C GLY A 260 28.84 -8.03 -3.98
N TRP A 261 28.56 -8.90 -4.96
CA TRP A 261 29.54 -9.32 -5.96
C TRP A 261 29.93 -8.17 -6.88
N ILE A 262 28.95 -7.40 -7.38
CA ILE A 262 29.24 -6.23 -8.21
C ILE A 262 30.05 -5.20 -7.41
N ASN A 263 29.73 -5.00 -6.13
CA ASN A 263 30.48 -4.09 -5.28
C ASN A 263 31.93 -4.54 -5.07
N ILE A 264 32.15 -5.83 -4.80
CA ILE A 264 33.49 -6.40 -4.63
C ILE A 264 34.29 -6.27 -5.92
N LEU A 265 33.73 -6.69 -7.05
CA LEU A 265 34.39 -6.60 -8.36
C LEU A 265 34.68 -5.14 -8.74
N GLY A 266 33.74 -4.23 -8.46
CA GLY A 266 33.92 -2.79 -8.67
C GLY A 266 35.09 -2.24 -7.86
N TRP A 267 35.15 -2.53 -6.57
CA TRP A 267 36.28 -2.11 -5.73
C TRP A 267 37.60 -2.78 -6.11
N ALA A 268 37.58 -4.06 -6.48
CA ALA A 268 38.76 -4.76 -6.97
C ALA A 268 39.30 -4.11 -8.24
N ALA A 269 38.43 -3.68 -9.17
CA ALA A 269 38.84 -2.96 -10.37
C ALA A 269 39.42 -1.57 -10.05
N VAL A 270 38.83 -0.82 -9.11
CA VAL A 270 39.35 0.48 -8.65
C VAL A 270 40.74 0.32 -8.05
N PHE A 271 40.91 -0.60 -7.09
CA PHE A 271 42.21 -0.84 -6.44
C PHE A 271 43.24 -1.44 -7.41
N GLY A 272 42.83 -2.36 -8.29
CA GLY A 272 43.69 -2.92 -9.33
C GLY A 272 44.20 -1.85 -10.29
N SER A 273 43.34 -0.92 -10.71
CA SER A 273 43.72 0.20 -11.56
C SER A 273 44.69 1.16 -10.86
N LEU A 274 44.42 1.48 -9.59
CA LEU A 274 45.29 2.33 -8.78
C LEU A 274 46.68 1.71 -8.59
N ILE A 275 46.76 0.41 -8.31
CA ILE A 275 48.02 -0.34 -8.22
C ILE A 275 48.73 -0.31 -9.57
N GLY A 276 48.03 -0.59 -10.67
CA GLY A 276 48.61 -0.58 -12.01
C GLY A 276 49.23 0.77 -12.39
N VAL A 277 48.52 1.87 -12.16
CA VAL A 277 49.01 3.23 -12.42
C VAL A 277 50.20 3.58 -11.50
N THR A 278 50.16 3.14 -10.24
CA THR A 278 51.24 3.38 -9.28
C THR A 278 52.52 2.64 -9.67
N ILE A 279 52.41 1.35 -10.03
CA ILE A 279 53.54 0.53 -10.52
C ILE A 279 54.11 1.14 -11.80
N HIS A 280 53.23 1.54 -12.74
CA HIS A 280 53.65 2.19 -13.97
C HIS A 280 54.41 3.51 -13.70
N GLY A 281 53.87 4.36 -12.82
CA GLY A 281 54.49 5.62 -12.42
C GLY A 281 55.86 5.44 -11.75
N LEU A 282 55.97 4.52 -10.79
CA LEU A 282 57.23 4.19 -10.13
C LEU A 282 58.25 3.63 -11.14
N GLY A 283 57.81 2.73 -12.03
CA GLY A 283 58.65 2.19 -13.10
C GLY A 283 59.27 3.28 -13.97
N ARG A 284 58.50 4.31 -14.34
CA ARG A 284 59.03 5.47 -15.10
C ARG A 284 60.08 6.24 -14.32
N VAL A 285 59.91 6.45 -13.01
CA VAL A 285 60.87 7.16 -12.16
C VAL A 285 62.19 6.39 -12.02
N PHE A 286 62.12 5.07 -11.82
CA PHE A 286 63.32 4.23 -11.71
C PHE A 286 64.06 4.10 -13.05
N ALA A 287 63.35 3.93 -14.16
CA ALA A 287 63.96 3.91 -15.49
C ALA A 287 64.64 5.24 -15.84
N ALA A 288 64.01 6.38 -15.52
CA ALA A 288 64.61 7.70 -15.72
C ALA A 288 65.86 7.95 -14.84
N ARG A 289 65.93 7.34 -13.66
CA ARG A 289 67.12 7.38 -12.79
C ARG A 289 68.28 6.54 -13.33
N ASN A 290 68.01 5.38 -13.94
CA ASN A 290 69.04 4.54 -14.55
C ASN A 290 69.59 5.12 -15.86
N GLY A 291 68.75 5.68 -16.73
CA GLY A 291 69.21 6.36 -17.95
C GLY A 291 70.04 7.63 -17.71
N ARG A 292 69.99 8.19 -16.50
CA ARG A 292 70.83 9.33 -16.09
C ARG A 292 72.20 8.92 -15.53
N LYS A 293 72.40 7.64 -15.20
CA LYS A 293 73.68 7.10 -14.72
C LYS A 293 74.59 6.61 -15.85
N GLU A 294 74.05 6.28 -17.02
CA GLU A 294 74.85 5.90 -18.20
C GLU A 294 75.44 7.09 -18.98
N ASN A 295 74.95 8.31 -18.73
CA ASN A 295 75.44 9.55 -19.37
C ASN A 295 76.34 10.40 -18.44
N LYS A 296 77.10 9.76 -17.55
CA LYS A 296 78.13 10.42 -16.74
C LYS A 296 79.48 9.74 -16.90
#